data_AF-F3KDX6-F1
#
_entry.id   AF-F3KDX6-F1
#
_cell.length_a   1.000
_cell.length_b   1.000
_cell.length_c   1.000
_cell.angle_alpha   90.00
_cell.angle_beta   90.00
_cell.angle_gamma   90.00
#
_symmetry.space_group_name_H-M   'P 1'
#
loop_
_entity.id
_entity.type
_entity.pdbx_description
1 polymer ?
#
loop_
_entity_poly.entity_id
_entity_poly.type
_entity_poly.pdbx_seq_one_letter_code
_entity_poly.pdbx_strand_id
1 'polypeptide(L)'
;MNLTDELQREHSEITSTLRQILTLGVNSEEGMRLLNKTKLCLLAHLEKEDSRLYPILWQTAEFDSALKETLTLYANEISKTSTASLKFFARYPQVATL
;
A
#
# COMPACT_ATOMS: atom_id res chain seq x y z
N MET A 1 1.21 16.68 12.24
CA MET A 1 0.99 15.81 11.07
C MET A 1 -0.16 14.88 11.42
N ASN A 2 -1.24 14.90 10.65
CA ASN A 2 -2.41 14.06 10.89
C ASN A 2 -2.25 12.70 10.18
N LEU A 3 -3.21 11.77 10.37
CA LEU A 3 -3.16 10.45 9.75
C LEU A 3 -3.14 10.52 8.21
N THR A 4 -3.92 11.42 7.63
CA THR A 4 -3.99 11.60 6.16
C THR A 4 -2.67 12.11 5.58
N ASP A 5 -2.01 13.05 6.25
CA ASP A 5 -0.68 13.53 5.88
C ASP A 5 0.36 12.39 5.91
N GLU A 6 0.28 11.53 6.94
CA GLU A 6 1.14 10.35 7.10
C GLU A 6 0.98 9.37 5.94
N LEU A 7 -0.26 8.99 5.63
CA LEU A 7 -0.57 8.07 4.53
C LEU A 7 -0.16 8.64 3.17
N GLN A 8 -0.39 9.93 2.92
CA GLN A 8 0.03 10.59 1.68
C GLN A 8 1.56 10.65 1.50
N ARG A 9 2.29 10.87 2.59
CA ARG A 9 3.75 10.82 2.57
C ARG A 9 4.21 9.39 2.23
N GLU A 10 3.64 8.38 2.87
CA GLU A 10 3.97 6.98 2.60
C GLU A 10 3.70 6.58 1.14
N HIS A 11 2.57 7.01 0.56
CA HIS A 11 2.29 6.85 -0.87
C HIS A 11 3.40 7.43 -1.74
N SER A 12 3.86 8.63 -1.42
CA SER A 12 4.90 9.32 -2.18
C SER A 12 6.23 8.56 -2.09
N GLU A 13 6.57 8.04 -0.92
CA GLU A 13 7.80 7.25 -0.71
C GLU A 13 7.75 5.89 -1.42
N ILE A 14 6.63 5.17 -1.33
CA ILE A 14 6.42 3.90 -2.01
C ILE A 14 6.52 4.09 -3.52
N THR A 15 5.79 5.05 -4.09
CA THR A 15 5.78 5.31 -5.54
C THR A 15 7.14 5.80 -6.05
N SER A 16 7.84 6.63 -5.30
CA SER A 16 9.21 7.05 -5.63
C SER A 16 10.17 5.86 -5.66
N THR A 17 10.08 4.96 -4.68
CA THR A 17 10.94 3.77 -4.62
C THR A 17 10.63 2.80 -5.76
N LEU A 18 9.35 2.62 -6.12
CA LEU A 18 8.96 1.83 -7.29
C LEU A 18 9.53 2.39 -8.60
N ARG A 19 9.54 3.72 -8.78
CA ARG A 19 10.18 4.36 -9.94
C ARG A 19 11.68 4.12 -9.97
N GLN A 20 12.34 4.18 -8.81
CA GLN A 20 13.77 3.87 -8.71
C GLN A 20 14.07 2.42 -9.09
N ILE A 21 13.21 1.47 -8.66
CA ILE A 21 13.33 0.06 -9.05
C ILE A 21 13.19 -0.12 -10.56
N LEU A 22 12.30 0.63 -11.23
CA LEU A 22 12.19 0.60 -12.70
C LEU A 22 13.47 1.06 -13.39
N THR A 23 14.21 2.01 -12.81
CA THR A 23 15.50 2.46 -13.35
C THR A 23 16.63 1.46 -13.11
N LEU A 24 16.69 0.86 -11.92
CA LEU A 24 17.75 -0.09 -11.55
C LEU A 24 17.54 -1.50 -12.14
N GLY A 25 16.28 -1.87 -12.37
CA GLY A 25 15.88 -3.21 -12.76
C GLY A 25 15.87 -4.19 -11.58
N VAL A 26 14.87 -5.06 -11.55
CA VAL A 26 14.69 -6.09 -10.50
C VAL A 26 15.74 -7.20 -10.52
N ASN A 27 16.55 -7.27 -11.59
CA ASN A 27 17.65 -8.23 -11.70
C ASN A 27 18.95 -7.74 -11.03
N SER A 28 19.01 -6.46 -10.65
CA SER A 28 20.13 -5.94 -9.87
C SER A 28 19.93 -6.26 -8.38
N GLU A 29 21.03 -6.46 -7.65
CA GLU A 29 21.00 -6.67 -6.21
C GLU A 29 20.30 -5.51 -5.49
N GLU A 30 20.66 -4.28 -5.85
CA GLU A 30 20.06 -3.07 -5.27
C GLU A 30 18.57 -2.94 -5.61
N GLY A 31 18.18 -3.21 -6.87
CA GLY A 31 16.78 -3.21 -7.28
C GLY A 31 15.95 -4.25 -6.53
N MET A 32 16.48 -5.46 -6.33
CA MET A 32 15.83 -6.52 -5.56
C MET A 32 15.73 -6.17 -4.06
N ARG A 33 16.78 -5.55 -3.49
CA ARG A 33 16.77 -5.07 -2.11
C ARG A 33 15.70 -4.00 -1.90
N LEU A 34 15.63 -3.02 -2.80
CA LEU A 34 14.59 -1.99 -2.78
C LEU A 34 13.19 -2.56 -2.98
N LEU A 35 13.03 -3.58 -3.84
CA LEU A 35 11.76 -4.26 -4.05
C LEU A 35 11.25 -4.92 -2.76
N ASN A 36 12.11 -5.65 -2.05
CA ASN A 36 11.76 -6.27 -0.78
C ASN A 36 11.44 -5.24 0.30
N LYS A 37 12.22 -4.15 0.39
CA LYS A 37 11.93 -3.05 1.30
C LYS A 37 10.57 -2.41 0.99
N THR A 38 10.29 -2.14 -0.28
CA THR A 38 9.03 -1.52 -0.74
C THR A 38 7.83 -2.41 -0.43
N LYS A 39 7.98 -3.74 -0.57
CA LYS A 39 6.96 -4.71 -0.16
C LYS A 39 6.60 -4.54 1.31
N LEU A 40 7.59 -4.48 2.20
CA LEU A 40 7.36 -4.31 3.65
C LEU A 40 6.69 -2.97 3.95
N CYS A 41 7.14 -1.88 3.29
CA CYS A 41 6.52 -0.57 3.43
C CYS A 41 5.05 -0.58 2.99
N LEU A 42 4.73 -1.19 1.84
CA LEU A 42 3.35 -1.28 1.36
C LEU A 42 2.47 -2.10 2.32
N LEU A 43 2.95 -3.23 2.82
CA LEU A 43 2.19 -4.04 3.78
C LEU A 43 1.90 -3.28 5.07
N ALA A 44 2.90 -2.60 5.61
CA ALA A 44 2.73 -1.78 6.82
C ALA A 44 1.78 -0.60 6.58
N HIS A 45 1.78 -0.03 5.38
CA HIS A 45 0.87 1.03 4.98
C HIS A 45 -0.59 0.53 4.91
N LEU A 46 -0.84 -0.59 4.21
CA LEU A 46 -2.17 -1.18 4.11
C LEU A 46 -2.75 -1.56 5.48
N GLU A 47 -1.95 -2.18 6.34
CA GLU A 47 -2.35 -2.52 7.72
C GLU A 47 -2.74 -1.26 8.52
N LYS A 48 -2.07 -0.13 8.26
CA LYS A 48 -2.38 1.15 8.91
C LYS A 48 -3.71 1.72 8.42
N GLU A 49 -4.01 1.61 7.13
CA GLU A 49 -5.31 2.01 6.60
C GLU A 49 -6.45 1.14 7.18
N ASP A 50 -6.26 -0.18 7.21
CA ASP A 50 -7.20 -1.17 7.75
C ASP A 50 -7.48 -0.96 9.24
N SER A 51 -6.45 -0.68 10.04
CA SER A 51 -6.57 -0.55 11.49
C SER A 51 -6.96 0.85 11.98
N ARG A 52 -6.66 1.91 11.21
CA ARG A 52 -6.81 3.30 11.70
C ARG A 52 -7.71 4.16 10.83
N LEU A 53 -7.68 4.03 9.50
CA LEU A 53 -8.41 4.91 8.60
C LEU A 53 -9.83 4.41 8.35
N TYR A 54 -9.98 3.20 7.81
CA TYR A 54 -11.28 2.67 7.43
C TYR A 54 -12.27 2.55 8.57
N PRO A 55 -11.90 2.14 9.80
CA PRO A 55 -12.84 2.08 10.91
C PRO A 55 -13.53 3.42 11.18
N ILE A 56 -12.76 4.51 11.14
CA ILE A 56 -13.28 5.87 11.37
C ILE A 56 -14.20 6.30 10.22
N LEU A 57 -13.82 6.00 8.99
CA LEU A 57 -14.63 6.30 7.81
C LEU A 57 -15.97 5.54 7.84
N TRP A 58 -15.94 4.25 8.14
CA TRP A 58 -17.14 3.42 8.23
C TRP A 58 -18.08 3.85 9.36
N GLN A 59 -17.53 4.22 10.52
CA GLN A 59 -18.32 4.76 11.62
C GLN A 59 -19.01 6.07 11.20
N THR A 60 -18.31 6.95 10.49
CA THR A 60 -18.87 8.22 10.01
C THR A 60 -19.97 7.98 8.95
N ALA A 61 -19.81 6.93 8.14
CA ALA A 61 -20.76 6.57 7.09
C ALA A 61 -22.05 5.89 7.58
N GLU A 62 -22.17 5.55 8.88
CA GLU A 62 -23.40 4.94 9.43
C GLU A 62 -24.64 5.80 9.16
N PHE A 63 -24.48 7.12 9.19
CA PHE A 63 -25.56 8.10 9.01
C PHE A 63 -25.50 8.85 7.68
N ASP A 64 -24.57 8.49 6.79
CA ASP A 64 -24.38 9.12 5.48
C ASP A 64 -24.35 8.06 4.38
N SER A 65 -25.49 7.89 3.69
CA SER A 65 -25.65 6.88 2.64
C SER A 65 -24.74 7.12 1.44
N ALA A 66 -24.45 8.38 1.10
CA ALA A 66 -23.59 8.72 -0.03
C ALA A 66 -22.12 8.41 0.30
N LEU A 67 -21.69 8.72 1.53
CA LEU A 67 -20.38 8.31 2.02
C LEU A 67 -20.28 6.78 2.07
N LYS A 68 -21.33 6.09 2.54
CA LYS A 68 -21.36 4.62 2.60
C LYS A 68 -21.18 3.98 1.23
N GLU A 69 -21.91 4.45 0.22
CA GLU A 69 -21.78 3.96 -1.16
C GLU A 69 -20.36 4.20 -1.71
N THR A 70 -19.82 5.40 -1.46
CA THR A 70 -18.45 5.74 -1.82
C THR A 70 -17.46 4.76 -1.17
N LEU A 71 -17.53 4.55 0.15
CA LEU A 71 -16.64 3.62 0.85
C LEU A 71 -16.77 2.18 0.36
N THR A 72 -17.98 1.72 0.00
CA THR A 72 -18.17 0.39 -0.61
C THR A 72 -17.43 0.26 -1.95
N LEU A 73 -17.51 1.28 -2.81
CA LEU A 73 -16.78 1.30 -4.08
C LEU A 73 -15.26 1.28 -3.85
N TYR A 74 -14.76 2.13 -2.95
CA TYR A 74 -13.34 2.18 -2.61
C TYR A 74 -12.84 0.86 -2.01
N ALA A 75 -13.58 0.24 -1.10
CA ALA A 75 -13.20 -1.04 -0.49
C ALA A 75 -13.02 -2.16 -1.53
N ASN A 76 -13.89 -2.21 -2.55
CA ASN A 76 -13.76 -3.16 -3.64
C ASN A 76 -12.51 -2.92 -4.49
N GLU A 77 -12.21 -1.67 -4.84
CA GLU A 77 -11.03 -1.33 -5.65
C GLU A 77 -9.72 -1.53 -4.88
N ILE A 78 -9.73 -1.26 -3.57
CA ILE A 78 -8.56 -1.43 -2.70
C ILE A 78 -8.30 -2.91 -2.47
N SER A 79 -9.33 -3.73 -2.25
CA SER A 79 -9.18 -5.19 -2.17
C SER A 79 -8.53 -5.77 -3.44
N LYS A 80 -8.95 -5.32 -4.62
CA LYS A 80 -8.35 -5.74 -5.91
C LYS A 80 -6.90 -5.29 -6.01
N THR A 81 -6.61 -4.04 -5.69
CA THR A 81 -5.27 -3.45 -5.75
C THR A 81 -4.31 -4.14 -4.78
N SER A 82 -4.72 -4.36 -3.54
CA SER A 82 -3.95 -5.08 -2.52
C SER A 82 -3.67 -6.51 -2.95
N THR A 83 -4.68 -7.22 -3.46
CA THR A 83 -4.51 -8.58 -4.01
C THR A 83 -3.52 -8.62 -5.17
N ALA A 84 -3.62 -7.69 -6.12
CA ALA A 84 -2.72 -7.61 -7.26
C ALA A 84 -1.27 -7.33 -6.81
N SER A 85 -1.11 -6.43 -5.84
CA SER A 85 0.20 -6.08 -5.27
C SER A 85 0.85 -7.27 -4.57
N LEU A 86 0.09 -7.98 -3.71
CA LEU A 86 0.57 -9.21 -3.05
C LEU A 86 1.01 -10.27 -4.06
N LYS A 87 0.19 -10.51 -5.10
CA LYS A 87 0.52 -11.44 -6.19
C LYS A 87 1.77 -11.03 -6.96
N PHE A 88 1.97 -9.73 -7.19
CA PHE A 88 3.17 -9.21 -7.84
C PHE A 88 4.41 -9.51 -6.99
N PHE A 89 4.40 -9.14 -5.71
CA PHE A 89 5.53 -9.36 -4.82
C PHE A 89 5.84 -10.84 -4.56
N ALA A 90 4.83 -11.72 -4.64
CA ALA A 90 5.01 -13.16 -4.51
C ALA A 90 5.81 -13.79 -5.68
N ARG A 91 5.96 -13.09 -6.83
CA ARG A 91 6.75 -13.56 -7.97
C ARG A 91 8.26 -13.48 -7.72
N TYR A 92 8.68 -12.71 -6.72
CA TYR A 92 10.08 -12.44 -6.46
C TYR A 92 10.56 -13.19 -5.21
N PRO A 93 11.73 -13.84 -5.27
CA PRO A 93 12.31 -14.49 -4.11
C PRO A 93 12.64 -13.45 -3.03
N GLN A 94 12.46 -13.83 -1.78
CA GLN A 94 12.89 -12.99 -0.66
C GLN A 94 14.42 -13.03 -0.63
N VAL A 95 15.05 -11.86 -0.59
CA VAL A 95 16.49 -11.79 -0.28
C VAL A 95 16.62 -12.06 1.21
N ALA A 96 17.34 -13.12 1.58
CA ALA A 96 17.70 -13.35 2.97
C ALA A 96 18.56 -12.17 3.45
N THR A 97 18.05 -11.42 4.43
CA THR A 97 18.87 -10.48 5.19
C THR A 97 19.91 -11.28 5.97
N LEU A 98 21.19 -11.15 5.57
CA LEU A 98 22.36 -11.55 6.36
C LEU A 98 22.55 -10.61 7.55
#